data_AF-A0AAV7PYX6-F1
#
_entry.id   AF-A0AAV7PYX6-F1
#
_cell.length_a   1.000
_cell.length_b   1.000
_cell.length_c   1.000
_cell.angle_alpha   90.00
_cell.angle_beta   90.00
_cell.angle_gamma   90.00
#
_symmetry.space_group_name_H-M   'P 1'
#
loop_
_entity.id
_entity.type
_entity.pdbx_description
1 polymer ?
#
loop_
_entity_poly.entity_id
_entity_poly.type
_entity_poly.pdbx_seq_one_letter_code
_entity_poly.pdbx_strand_id
1 'polypeptide(L)'
;MTSTIPSKHPWLYKLHAPPNSNRFQTVVLPKAKEAEENFMMMKTQLLCFLLVLDCYFTREAEECPQHQHFTVCWGGCQENCVDRNEEKPCYRLCIAGCICDEGYILQYEGSPTCVRKEDCESCPQNAYFSPCGARCQTTCENYNQEKTICPYECAPGCVCMEGYAMHNDKCIPTSECGSQ
;
A
#
# COMPACT_ATOMS: atom_id res chain seq x y z
N MET A 1 58.34 0.26 11.77
CA MET A 1 59.31 0.00 12.85
C MET A 1 59.47 1.33 13.57
N THR A 2 59.08 1.56 14.82
CA THR A 2 59.06 0.71 16.01
C THR A 2 58.03 1.23 17.03
N SER A 3 57.33 0.30 17.68
CA SER A 3 56.88 0.27 19.09
C SER A 3 57.48 1.37 19.99
N THR A 4 56.78 2.01 20.92
CA THR A 4 56.53 1.43 22.26
C THR A 4 55.46 2.19 23.08
N ILE A 5 54.55 1.41 23.66
CA ILE A 5 53.68 1.68 24.85
C ILE A 5 54.63 1.67 26.09
N PRO A 6 54.47 2.41 27.23
CA PRO A 6 53.35 2.15 28.18
C PRO A 6 52.96 3.19 29.28
N SER A 7 51.72 3.05 29.74
CA SER A 7 51.27 2.89 31.15
C SER A 7 51.95 3.69 32.28
N LYS A 8 51.13 4.36 33.11
CA LYS A 8 50.78 3.91 34.48
C LYS A 8 49.98 4.98 35.26
N HIS A 9 48.77 4.61 35.68
CA HIS A 9 48.00 5.23 36.78
C HIS A 9 48.86 5.30 38.07
N PRO A 10 48.66 6.26 38.99
CA PRO A 10 47.76 5.97 40.13
C PRO A 10 47.09 7.17 40.83
N TRP A 11 45.87 6.92 41.30
CA TRP A 11 45.11 7.60 42.34
C TRP A 11 45.96 8.20 43.47
N LEU A 12 45.73 9.47 43.82
CA LEU A 12 45.84 10.03 45.17
C LEU A 12 45.54 11.55 45.14
N TYR A 13 44.36 11.96 45.59
CA TYR A 13 44.30 13.14 46.47
C TYR A 13 43.17 13.00 47.49
N LYS A 14 43.56 13.30 48.72
CA LYS A 14 42.84 13.13 49.98
C LYS A 14 41.72 14.17 50.11
N LEU A 15 40.57 13.72 50.60
CA LEU A 15 39.46 14.56 51.04
C LEU A 15 39.83 15.29 52.34
N HIS A 16 39.69 16.62 52.36
CA HIS A 16 39.60 17.41 53.59
C HIS A 16 38.12 17.59 53.94
N ALA A 17 37.72 17.15 55.13
CA ALA A 17 36.42 17.45 55.72
C ALA A 17 36.48 18.74 56.56
N PRO A 18 35.46 19.62 56.51
CA PRO A 18 35.25 20.64 57.52
C PRO A 18 34.19 20.20 58.56
N PRO A 19 34.15 20.88 59.73
CA PRO A 19 33.64 20.31 60.97
C PRO A 19 32.18 20.68 61.27
N ASN A 20 31.51 19.72 61.89
CA ASN A 20 30.45 19.86 62.91
C ASN A 20 29.33 20.88 62.69
N SER A 21 28.16 20.40 62.25
CA SER A 21 26.86 21.00 62.59
C SER A 21 25.78 19.93 62.59
N ASN A 22 25.20 19.68 63.77
CA ASN A 22 23.99 18.88 63.94
C ASN A 22 22.82 19.56 63.22
N ARG A 23 22.50 19.10 62.02
CA ARG A 23 21.23 19.34 61.35
C ARG A 23 20.67 18.00 60.92
N PHE A 24 19.55 17.60 61.50
CA PHE A 24 18.71 16.54 60.94
C PHE A 24 18.25 17.01 59.54
N GLN A 25 19.04 16.69 58.51
CA GLN A 25 18.58 16.72 57.14
C GLN A 25 17.96 15.37 56.87
N THR A 26 16.66 15.37 56.62
CA THR A 26 15.96 14.28 55.97
C THR A 26 16.74 13.90 54.70
N VAL A 27 17.22 12.66 54.64
CA VAL A 27 17.74 12.07 53.42
C VAL A 27 16.56 11.94 52.46
N VAL A 28 16.30 12.97 51.64
CA VAL A 28 15.51 12.77 50.43
C VAL A 28 16.41 11.98 49.49
N LEU A 29 16.13 10.68 49.39
CA LEU A 29 16.83 9.77 48.48
C LEU A 29 16.86 10.40 47.07
N PRO A 30 18.05 10.58 46.44
CA PRO A 30 18.15 11.14 45.09
C PRO A 30 17.59 10.21 44.01
N LYS A 31 17.20 8.98 44.40
CA LYS A 31 16.71 7.93 43.51
C LYS A 31 15.39 8.26 42.80
N ALA A 32 14.63 9.25 43.24
CA ALA A 32 13.35 9.56 42.59
C ALA A 32 13.53 10.28 41.24
N LYS A 33 14.43 11.27 41.15
CA LYS A 33 14.60 12.07 39.93
C LYS A 33 15.33 11.28 38.82
N GLU A 34 16.31 10.49 39.22
CA GLU A 34 17.04 9.58 38.32
C GLU A 34 16.14 8.42 37.86
N ALA A 35 15.21 7.95 38.70
CA ALA A 35 14.20 6.98 38.28
C ALA A 35 13.17 7.58 37.32
N GLU A 36 12.76 8.84 37.49
CA GLU A 36 11.85 9.53 36.56
C GLU A 36 12.50 9.76 35.19
N GLU A 37 13.77 10.21 35.12
CA GLU A 37 14.49 10.39 33.85
C GLU A 37 14.80 9.04 33.16
N ASN A 38 15.19 8.01 33.92
CA ASN A 38 15.38 6.66 33.38
C ASN A 38 14.05 6.02 32.96
N PHE A 39 12.94 6.32 33.64
CA PHE A 39 11.60 5.86 33.26
C PHE A 39 11.11 6.57 32.00
N MET A 40 11.42 7.86 31.82
CA MET A 40 11.16 8.59 30.57
C MET A 40 12.00 8.01 29.43
N MET A 41 13.31 7.81 29.62
CA MET A 41 14.17 7.19 28.61
C MET A 41 13.75 5.77 28.24
N MET A 42 13.39 4.91 29.20
CA MET A 42 12.95 3.55 28.94
C MET A 42 11.61 3.49 28.21
N LYS A 43 10.69 4.42 28.50
CA LYS A 43 9.44 4.61 27.74
C LYS A 43 9.69 5.14 26.34
N THR A 44 10.61 6.09 26.16
CA THR A 44 11.00 6.59 24.83
C THR A 44 11.64 5.49 23.98
N GLN A 45 12.51 4.65 24.57
CA GLN A 45 13.10 3.49 23.88
C GLN A 45 12.04 2.47 23.47
N LEU A 46 11.07 2.17 24.35
CA LEU A 46 9.96 1.26 24.04
C LEU A 46 9.04 1.84 22.95
N LEU A 47 8.71 3.14 23.02
CA LEU A 47 7.93 3.82 21.98
C LEU A 47 8.68 3.85 20.64
N CYS A 48 9.97 4.15 20.63
CA CYS A 48 10.80 4.07 19.42
C CYS A 48 10.82 2.65 18.85
N PHE A 49 10.93 1.62 19.70
CA PHE A 49 10.90 0.23 19.26
C PHE A 49 9.53 -0.14 18.66
N LEU A 50 8.42 0.30 19.28
CA LEU A 50 7.08 0.11 18.73
C LEU A 50 6.90 0.87 17.40
N LEU A 51 7.35 2.11 17.29
CA LEU A 51 7.33 2.86 16.02
C LEU A 51 8.20 2.22 14.94
N VAL A 52 9.33 1.61 15.30
CA VAL A 52 10.18 0.86 14.36
C VAL A 52 9.53 -0.47 13.96
N LEU A 53 8.83 -1.14 14.89
CA LEU A 53 8.04 -2.34 14.58
C LEU A 53 6.83 -2.01 13.71
N ASP A 54 6.14 -0.89 13.95
CA ASP A 54 5.06 -0.39 13.09
C ASP A 54 5.61 0.00 11.71
N CYS A 55 6.79 0.65 11.64
CA CYS A 55 7.51 0.90 10.37
C CYS A 55 7.95 -0.39 9.67
N TYR A 56 8.27 -1.44 10.42
CA TYR A 56 8.63 -2.76 9.87
C TYR A 56 7.38 -3.48 9.36
N PHE A 57 6.27 -3.43 10.09
CA PHE A 57 4.97 -4.00 9.70
C PHE A 57 4.29 -3.22 8.56
N THR A 58 4.58 -1.93 8.39
CA THR A 58 4.05 -1.09 7.29
C THR A 58 4.93 -1.09 6.05
N ARG A 59 6.10 -1.75 6.07
CA ARG A 59 6.92 -1.99 4.87
C ARG A 59 6.49 -3.25 4.14
N GLU A 60 5.26 -3.26 3.62
CA GLU A 60 5.07 -3.89 2.33
C GLU A 60 5.61 -2.88 1.31
N ALA A 61 6.80 -3.15 0.75
CA ALA A 61 7.04 -2.63 -0.59
C ALA A 61 5.88 -3.20 -1.42
N GLU A 62 5.07 -2.33 -2.00
CA GLU A 62 3.93 -2.71 -2.84
C GLU A 62 4.50 -3.45 -4.05
N GLU A 63 4.74 -4.76 -3.87
CA GLU A 63 5.20 -5.64 -4.92
C GLU A 63 4.12 -5.64 -5.99
N CYS A 64 4.55 -5.45 -7.23
CA CYS A 64 3.58 -5.34 -8.31
C CYS A 64 2.74 -6.62 -8.40
N PRO A 65 1.43 -6.50 -8.69
CA PRO A 65 0.57 -7.65 -8.91
C PRO A 65 1.12 -8.58 -10.00
N GLN A 66 0.53 -9.77 -10.14
CA GLN A 66 0.95 -10.71 -11.18
C GLN A 66 0.95 -10.07 -12.57
N HIS A 67 1.96 -10.45 -13.36
CA HIS A 67 2.17 -9.95 -14.73
C HIS A 67 2.43 -8.45 -14.83
N GLN A 68 3.04 -7.88 -13.77
CA GLN A 68 3.46 -6.51 -13.71
C GLN A 68 4.87 -6.38 -13.14
N HIS A 69 5.56 -5.32 -13.53
CA HIS A 69 6.83 -4.92 -12.93
C HIS A 69 6.82 -3.44 -12.58
N PHE A 70 7.62 -3.09 -11.58
CA PHE A 70 7.77 -1.71 -11.15
C PHE A 70 8.67 -0.95 -12.12
N THR A 71 8.22 0.23 -12.53
CA THR A 71 9.03 1.18 -13.29
C THR A 71 8.95 2.56 -12.67
N VAL A 72 10.03 3.32 -12.80
CA VAL A 72 10.11 4.72 -12.35
C VAL A 72 9.55 5.70 -13.37
N CYS A 73 9.30 5.25 -14.61
CA CYS A 73 8.78 6.11 -15.67
C CYS A 73 7.99 5.30 -16.72
N TRP A 74 6.66 5.49 -16.78
CA TRP A 74 5.81 4.81 -17.78
C TRP A 74 4.93 5.72 -18.67
N GLY A 75 5.07 7.05 -18.61
CA GLY A 75 4.39 7.95 -19.56
C GLY A 75 2.86 7.95 -19.54
N GLY A 76 2.23 7.19 -18.62
CA GLY A 76 0.82 7.34 -18.28
C GLY A 76 -0.23 6.74 -19.16
N CYS A 77 0.20 5.95 -20.12
CA CYS A 77 -0.64 5.36 -21.13
C CYS A 77 -0.32 3.86 -21.13
N GLN A 78 -1.20 3.05 -20.57
CA GLN A 78 -1.14 1.61 -20.74
C GLN A 78 -2.28 1.19 -21.66
N GLU A 79 -1.96 0.32 -22.63
CA GLU A 79 -2.99 -0.34 -23.44
C GLU A 79 -3.93 -1.15 -22.53
N ASN A 80 -5.19 -1.26 -22.93
CA ASN A 80 -6.18 -2.07 -22.23
C ASN A 80 -7.07 -2.84 -23.23
N CYS A 81 -7.75 -3.91 -22.79
CA CYS A 81 -8.54 -4.75 -23.69
C CYS A 81 -9.71 -4.02 -24.38
N VAL A 82 -10.22 -2.95 -23.77
CA VAL A 82 -11.48 -2.28 -24.16
C VAL A 82 -11.21 -1.31 -25.31
N ASP A 83 -10.18 -0.47 -25.15
CA ASP A 83 -9.86 0.60 -26.09
C ASP A 83 -8.58 0.29 -26.87
N ARG A 84 -8.19 -1.00 -27.00
CA ARG A 84 -6.94 -1.43 -27.66
C ARG A 84 -6.79 -0.97 -29.12
N ASN A 85 -7.89 -0.56 -29.74
CA ASN A 85 -7.94 -0.07 -31.11
C ASN A 85 -7.97 1.46 -31.19
N GLU A 86 -7.90 2.16 -30.06
CA GLU A 86 -7.87 3.62 -29.98
C GLU A 86 -6.44 4.11 -29.72
N GLU A 87 -6.01 5.11 -30.49
CA GLU A 87 -4.69 5.72 -30.30
C GLU A 87 -4.75 6.74 -29.15
N LYS A 88 -4.33 6.34 -27.95
CA LYS A 88 -4.27 7.23 -26.78
C LYS A 88 -2.90 7.93 -26.69
N PRO A 89 -2.84 9.27 -26.58
CA PRO A 89 -1.58 9.99 -26.47
C PRO A 89 -0.94 9.77 -25.09
N CYS A 90 0.29 9.30 -25.10
CA CYS A 90 1.14 9.21 -23.91
C CYS A 90 1.63 10.57 -23.47
N TYR A 91 1.66 10.83 -22.16
CA TYR A 91 2.28 12.03 -21.64
C TYR A 91 3.79 11.84 -21.47
N ARG A 92 4.54 12.94 -21.54
CA ARG A 92 6.00 12.96 -21.26
C ARG A 92 6.35 13.08 -19.78
N LEU A 93 5.35 13.01 -18.92
CA LEU A 93 5.54 12.96 -17.47
C LEU A 93 5.98 11.54 -17.07
N CYS A 94 7.03 11.44 -16.26
CA CYS A 94 7.38 10.17 -15.64
C CYS A 94 6.53 9.97 -14.39
N ILE A 95 5.68 8.96 -14.41
CA ILE A 95 5.01 8.46 -13.22
C ILE A 95 5.69 7.14 -12.84
N ALA A 96 5.98 6.98 -11.55
CA ALA A 96 6.47 5.72 -10.99
C ALA A 96 5.28 4.85 -10.59
N GLY A 97 5.36 3.55 -10.86
CA GLY A 97 4.28 2.62 -10.54
C GLY A 97 4.49 1.26 -11.21
N CYS A 98 3.51 0.38 -11.00
CA CYS A 98 3.46 -0.91 -11.64
C CYS A 98 2.86 -0.79 -13.05
N ILE A 99 3.49 -1.43 -14.01
CA ILE A 99 2.98 -1.57 -15.37
C ILE A 99 2.92 -3.02 -15.79
N CYS A 100 2.04 -3.34 -16.75
CA CYS A 100 1.96 -4.68 -17.31
C CYS A 100 3.29 -5.10 -17.96
N ASP A 101 3.65 -6.36 -17.76
CA ASP A 101 4.79 -7.00 -18.43
C ASP A 101 4.59 -7.06 -19.95
N GLU A 102 5.68 -7.30 -20.69
CA GLU A 102 5.64 -7.47 -22.14
C GLU A 102 4.65 -8.57 -22.56
N GLY A 103 3.78 -8.25 -23.52
CA GLY A 103 2.72 -9.16 -23.99
C GLY A 103 1.43 -9.09 -23.16
N TYR A 104 1.43 -8.36 -22.04
CA TYR A 104 0.25 -8.13 -21.20
C TYR A 104 -0.26 -6.70 -21.33
N ILE A 105 -1.57 -6.54 -21.21
CA ILE A 105 -2.25 -5.23 -21.22
C ILE A 105 -3.30 -5.20 -20.11
N LEU A 106 -3.75 -4.00 -19.73
CA LEU A 106 -4.75 -3.84 -18.68
C LEU A 106 -6.08 -4.47 -19.09
N GLN A 107 -6.79 -5.07 -18.16
CA GLN A 107 -8.13 -5.59 -18.44
C GLN A 107 -9.12 -4.46 -18.83
N TYR A 108 -9.03 -3.31 -18.16
CA TYR A 108 -9.74 -2.07 -18.44
C TYR A 108 -8.91 -0.90 -17.87
N GLU A 109 -9.27 0.35 -18.20
CA GLU A 109 -8.54 1.53 -17.71
C GLU A 109 -8.51 1.60 -16.17
N GLY A 110 -7.31 1.62 -15.58
CA GLY A 110 -7.13 1.63 -14.11
C GLY A 110 -7.31 0.26 -13.42
N SER A 111 -7.49 -0.83 -14.18
CA SER A 111 -7.56 -2.17 -13.59
C SER A 111 -6.25 -2.55 -12.90
N PRO A 112 -6.27 -3.22 -11.74
CA PRO A 112 -5.08 -3.80 -11.14
C PRO A 112 -4.64 -5.10 -11.83
N THR A 113 -5.40 -5.57 -12.84
CA THR A 113 -5.19 -6.86 -13.50
C THR A 113 -4.64 -6.68 -14.91
N CYS A 114 -3.53 -7.34 -15.19
CA CYS A 114 -2.95 -7.46 -16.53
C CYS A 114 -3.25 -8.85 -17.10
N VAL A 115 -3.74 -8.90 -18.34
CA VAL A 115 -4.08 -10.12 -19.08
C VAL A 115 -3.26 -10.19 -20.36
N ARG A 116 -3.05 -11.38 -20.94
CA ARG A 116 -2.34 -11.45 -22.23
C ARG A 116 -3.16 -10.72 -23.28
N LYS A 117 -2.49 -9.97 -24.17
CA LYS A 117 -3.14 -9.21 -25.25
C LYS A 117 -4.05 -10.09 -26.13
N GLU A 118 -3.67 -11.35 -26.31
CA GLU A 118 -4.42 -12.37 -27.05
C GLU A 118 -5.61 -12.97 -26.29
N ASP A 119 -5.60 -12.95 -24.95
CA ASP A 119 -6.71 -13.41 -24.10
C ASP A 119 -7.82 -12.37 -23.98
N CYS A 120 -7.63 -11.16 -24.53
CA CYS A 120 -8.70 -10.17 -24.61
C CYS A 120 -9.80 -10.69 -25.54
N GLU A 121 -10.77 -11.39 -24.97
CA GLU A 121 -12.01 -11.78 -25.62
C GLU A 121 -12.78 -10.52 -26.05
N SER A 122 -13.49 -10.64 -27.17
CA SER A 122 -14.29 -9.53 -27.70
C SER A 122 -15.52 -9.35 -26.83
N CYS A 123 -15.44 -8.41 -25.90
CA CYS A 123 -16.60 -7.93 -25.16
C CYS A 123 -17.27 -6.75 -25.89
N PRO A 124 -18.57 -6.52 -25.65
CA PRO A 124 -19.20 -5.29 -26.11
C PRO A 124 -18.48 -4.07 -25.52
N GLN A 125 -18.66 -2.90 -26.14
CA GLN A 125 -18.11 -1.65 -25.61
C GLN A 125 -18.57 -1.45 -24.15
N ASN A 126 -17.69 -0.88 -23.32
CA ASN A 126 -17.92 -0.67 -21.88
C ASN A 126 -18.07 -1.95 -21.05
N ALA A 127 -17.52 -3.06 -21.54
CA ALA A 127 -17.43 -4.32 -20.80
C ALA A 127 -16.01 -4.86 -20.81
N TYR A 128 -15.69 -5.66 -19.81
CA TYR A 128 -14.43 -6.41 -19.73
C TYR A 128 -14.71 -7.89 -19.52
N PHE A 129 -13.83 -8.75 -20.02
CA PHE A 129 -13.93 -10.17 -19.77
C PHE A 129 -13.54 -10.47 -18.33
N SER A 130 -14.42 -11.10 -17.56
CA SER A 130 -14.11 -11.62 -16.23
C SER A 130 -14.19 -13.15 -16.25
N PRO A 131 -13.18 -13.87 -15.70
CA PRO A 131 -13.31 -15.31 -15.51
C PRO A 131 -14.38 -15.66 -14.47
N CYS A 132 -14.82 -14.66 -13.67
CA CYS A 132 -15.70 -14.87 -12.53
C CYS A 132 -16.56 -13.65 -12.18
N GLY A 133 -17.49 -13.26 -13.06
CA GLY A 133 -18.33 -12.09 -12.80
C GLY A 133 -19.63 -11.99 -13.57
N ALA A 134 -19.76 -12.73 -14.69
CA ALA A 134 -20.91 -12.59 -15.58
C ALA A 134 -22.27 -12.94 -14.93
N ARG A 135 -22.27 -13.83 -13.93
CA ARG A 135 -23.50 -14.28 -13.23
C ARG A 135 -24.18 -13.22 -12.39
N CYS A 136 -23.41 -12.23 -11.95
CA CYS A 136 -23.86 -11.29 -10.95
C CYS A 136 -23.64 -9.84 -11.37
N GLN A 137 -23.53 -9.63 -12.68
CA GLN A 137 -23.36 -8.30 -13.24
C GLN A 137 -24.62 -7.46 -13.09
N THR A 138 -24.42 -6.16 -13.09
CA THR A 138 -25.50 -5.18 -13.16
C THR A 138 -26.19 -5.26 -14.52
N THR A 139 -27.52 -5.37 -14.51
CA THR A 139 -28.41 -5.32 -15.67
C THR A 139 -29.39 -4.17 -15.51
N CYS A 140 -30.03 -3.72 -16.59
CA CYS A 140 -31.02 -2.65 -16.49
C CYS A 140 -32.26 -3.03 -15.66
N GLU A 141 -32.49 -4.32 -15.43
CA GLU A 141 -33.56 -4.81 -14.55
C GLU A 141 -33.18 -4.71 -13.07
N ASN A 142 -31.89 -4.71 -12.72
CA ASN A 142 -31.41 -4.78 -11.32
C ASN A 142 -30.53 -3.60 -10.86
N TYR A 143 -30.18 -2.64 -11.73
CA TYR A 143 -29.24 -1.55 -11.41
C TYR A 143 -29.66 -0.64 -10.25
N ASN A 144 -30.96 -0.55 -9.98
CA ASN A 144 -31.56 0.26 -8.92
C ASN A 144 -31.99 -0.58 -7.70
N GLN A 145 -31.71 -1.88 -7.70
CA GLN A 145 -32.04 -2.78 -6.61
C GLN A 145 -30.89 -2.86 -5.61
N GLU A 146 -31.19 -3.25 -4.37
CA GLU A 146 -30.13 -3.62 -3.42
C GLU A 146 -29.32 -4.77 -4.00
N LYS A 147 -28.00 -4.69 -3.83
CA LYS A 147 -27.03 -5.64 -4.38
C LYS A 147 -27.45 -7.07 -4.03
N THR A 148 -27.89 -7.81 -5.04
CA THR A 148 -28.39 -9.17 -4.85
C THR A 148 -27.26 -10.08 -4.35
N ILE A 149 -27.59 -11.07 -3.52
CA ILE A 149 -26.63 -12.10 -3.10
C ILE A 149 -26.17 -12.85 -4.35
N CYS A 150 -24.89 -12.74 -4.66
CA CYS A 150 -24.31 -13.45 -5.79
C CYS A 150 -24.21 -14.96 -5.51
N PRO A 151 -24.62 -15.81 -6.46
CA PRO A 151 -24.34 -17.24 -6.38
C PRO A 151 -22.83 -17.47 -6.25
N TYR A 152 -22.45 -18.44 -5.43
CA TYR A 152 -21.04 -18.84 -5.28
C TYR A 152 -20.47 -19.45 -6.58
N GLU A 153 -21.34 -19.99 -7.43
CA GLU A 153 -20.97 -20.52 -8.74
C GLU A 153 -20.53 -19.39 -9.67
N CYS A 154 -19.23 -19.36 -9.87
CA CYS A 154 -18.54 -18.54 -10.83
C CYS A 154 -18.99 -18.85 -12.28
N ALA A 155 -19.17 -17.81 -13.11
CA ALA A 155 -19.17 -18.02 -14.56
C ALA A 155 -18.30 -16.98 -15.27
N PRO A 156 -17.48 -17.43 -16.24
CA PRO A 156 -16.74 -16.55 -17.11
C PRO A 156 -17.69 -15.82 -18.08
N GLY A 157 -17.30 -14.62 -18.49
CA GLY A 157 -17.99 -13.84 -19.51
C GLY A 157 -17.75 -12.35 -19.37
N CYS A 158 -18.33 -11.58 -20.29
CA CYS A 158 -18.24 -10.13 -20.26
C CYS A 158 -19.09 -9.53 -19.14
N VAL A 159 -18.47 -8.60 -18.41
CA VAL A 159 -19.06 -7.86 -17.29
C VAL A 159 -19.01 -6.38 -17.64
N CYS A 160 -20.14 -5.68 -17.52
CA CYS A 160 -20.17 -4.24 -17.70
C CYS A 160 -19.27 -3.53 -16.68
N MET A 161 -18.60 -2.48 -17.13
CA MET A 161 -17.83 -1.61 -16.24
C MET A 161 -18.73 -0.89 -15.25
N GLU A 162 -18.12 -0.35 -14.19
CA GLU A 162 -18.82 0.50 -13.23
C GLU A 162 -19.51 1.69 -13.94
N GLY A 163 -20.76 1.97 -13.55
CA GLY A 163 -21.61 2.98 -14.19
C GLY A 163 -22.41 2.48 -15.40
N TYR A 164 -22.12 1.28 -15.91
CA TYR A 164 -22.83 0.64 -17.02
C TYR A 164 -23.64 -0.57 -16.55
N ALA A 165 -24.69 -0.90 -17.30
CA ALA A 165 -25.58 -2.03 -17.05
C ALA A 165 -25.82 -2.81 -18.34
N MET A 166 -25.92 -4.15 -18.21
CA MET A 166 -26.21 -5.04 -19.31
C MET A 166 -27.66 -4.88 -19.76
N HIS A 167 -27.86 -4.69 -21.06
CA HIS A 167 -29.16 -4.66 -21.71
C HIS A 167 -29.02 -5.13 -23.17
N ASN A 168 -29.73 -6.19 -23.56
CA ASN A 168 -29.69 -6.77 -24.91
C ASN A 168 -28.25 -7.01 -25.43
N ASP A 169 -27.42 -7.70 -24.65
CA ASP A 169 -26.02 -8.03 -24.95
C ASP A 169 -25.09 -6.80 -25.13
N LYS A 170 -25.50 -5.64 -24.63
CA LYS A 170 -24.71 -4.40 -24.64
C LYS A 170 -24.62 -3.81 -23.24
N CYS A 171 -23.51 -3.12 -22.96
CA CYS A 171 -23.37 -2.32 -21.76
C CYS A 171 -23.70 -0.86 -22.07
N ILE A 172 -24.84 -0.41 -21.57
CA ILE A 172 -25.30 0.98 -21.71
C ILE A 172 -25.14 1.73 -20.38
N PRO A 173 -25.02 3.06 -20.39
CA PRO A 173 -25.00 3.84 -19.17
C PRO A 173 -26.24 3.55 -18.32
N THR A 174 -26.07 3.38 -17.01
CA THR A 174 -27.19 3.15 -16.06
C THR A 174 -28.29 4.22 -16.15
N SER A 175 -27.95 5.45 -16.59
CA SER A 175 -28.90 6.53 -16.85
C SER A 175 -29.87 6.26 -18.01
N GLU A 176 -29.56 5.33 -18.92
CA GLU A 176 -30.35 5.02 -20.12
C GLU A 176 -31.30 3.82 -19.93
N CYS A 177 -31.19 3.08 -18.81
CA CYS A 177 -32.00 1.89 -18.54
C CYS A 177 -33.52 2.15 -18.46
N GLY A 178 -33.96 3.38 -18.17
CA GLY A 178 -35.37 3.75 -18.05
C GLY A 178 -36.01 4.34 -19.31
N SER A 179 -35.25 4.48 -20.40
CA SER A 179 -35.66 5.13 -21.65
C SER A 179 -35.85 4.19 -22.84
N GLN A 180 -35.81 2.88 -22.63
CA GLN A 180 -36.00 1.86 -23.66
C GLN A 180 -37.28 1.04 -23.45
#